data_AF-A0A8B9FH79-F1
#
_entry.id   AF-A0A8B9FH79-F1
#
_cell.length_a   1.000
_cell.length_b   1.000
_cell.length_c   1.000
_cell.angle_alpha   90.00
_cell.angle_beta   90.00
_cell.angle_gamma   90.00
#
_symmetry.space_group_name_H-M   'P 1'
#
loop_
_entity.id
_entity.type
_entity.pdbx_description
1 polymer ?
#
loop_
_entity_poly.entity_id
_entity_poly.type
_entity_poly.pdbx_seq_one_letter_code
_entity_poly.pdbx_strand_id
1 'polypeptide(L)'
;MVQKSRNGGVYPGPAAEKKLKVGFVGLDPGAPDSSRDGALLIAGSESSKRGSILSKPRSGVSGSGKPPKRNAFYRKLQNFLYNVLERPRGWAFIYHAYVFLLVFSCLVLSVFSTIDEYQNSSEGALYILEIVTIVVFGVEYFVRIWAAGCCCRYRGWRGRLKFARKPFCVIDIMVLIASIAVLAAGSQGNVFATSALRSLRFLQILRMIRMDRRGGTWKLLGSVVYAHSKELITAWYIGFLCLILASFLVYLAEKGENEHFDTYADALWWGLITLTTIGYGDKYPQTWNGRLLAATFTLIGVSFFALPAGILGSGFALKVQEQHRQKHFEKRRNPAAGLIQAAWRFYATNLSRTDLHSTWQYYERTVTVPMYRYLLLPLPLPSSCCAQG
;
A
#
# COMPACT_ATOMS: atom_id res chain seq x y z
N MET A 1 55.68 -39.91 14.82
CA MET A 1 57.03 -39.39 15.10
C MET A 1 57.82 -39.43 13.81
N VAL A 2 58.03 -38.29 13.13
CA VAL A 2 59.23 -37.93 12.35
C VAL A 2 59.18 -36.40 12.18
N GLN A 3 60.35 -35.79 12.28
CA GLN A 3 60.68 -34.41 12.62
C GLN A 3 60.25 -33.32 11.64
N LYS A 4 60.13 -32.12 12.21
CA LYS A 4 60.08 -30.81 11.55
C LYS A 4 61.50 -30.22 11.47
N SER A 5 61.88 -29.66 10.33
CA SER A 5 62.85 -28.56 10.17
C SER A 5 62.85 -28.08 8.71
N ARG A 6 63.20 -26.87 8.27
CA ARG A 6 63.11 -25.44 8.67
C ARG A 6 63.81 -24.70 7.50
N ASN A 7 63.42 -23.44 7.23
CA ASN A 7 63.98 -22.49 6.23
C ASN A 7 63.37 -22.65 4.82
N GLY A 8 63.01 -21.61 4.08
CA GLY A 8 63.11 -20.16 4.22
C GLY A 8 62.85 -19.57 2.83
N GLY A 9 61.83 -18.72 2.67
CA GLY A 9 61.37 -18.26 1.35
C GLY A 9 60.67 -16.91 1.41
N VAL A 10 61.47 -15.86 1.24
CA VAL A 10 61.24 -14.54 0.62
C VAL A 10 59.78 -14.08 0.37
N TYR A 11 59.41 -12.96 0.99
CA TYR A 11 58.23 -12.15 0.65
C TYR A 11 58.48 -11.29 -0.61
N PRO A 12 57.53 -11.19 -1.56
CA PRO A 12 57.46 -10.03 -2.45
C PRO A 12 56.57 -8.93 -1.84
N GLY A 13 57.04 -7.68 -1.88
CA GLY A 13 56.28 -6.51 -1.43
C GLY A 13 55.15 -6.11 -2.39
N PRO A 14 54.13 -5.37 -1.92
CA PRO A 14 53.02 -4.96 -2.77
C PRO A 14 53.40 -3.77 -3.66
N ALA A 15 53.22 -3.95 -4.97
CA ALA A 15 53.26 -2.90 -5.97
C ALA A 15 52.08 -1.93 -5.81
N ALA A 16 52.34 -0.65 -6.08
CA ALA A 16 51.43 0.47 -5.91
C ALA A 16 50.11 0.33 -6.69
N GLU A 17 48.98 0.37 -5.97
CA GLU A 17 47.65 0.57 -6.56
C GLU A 17 47.49 2.02 -7.05
N LYS A 18 47.30 2.17 -8.37
CA LYS A 18 46.84 3.41 -9.00
C LYS A 18 45.36 3.63 -8.68
N LYS A 19 45.05 4.77 -8.06
CA LYS A 19 43.70 5.31 -7.89
C LYS A 19 42.98 5.42 -9.24
N LEU A 20 41.98 4.58 -9.48
CA LEU A 20 40.97 4.79 -10.51
C LEU A 20 39.80 5.58 -9.89
N LYS A 21 39.62 6.81 -10.39
CA LYS A 21 38.43 7.65 -10.17
C LYS A 21 37.22 6.93 -10.77
N VAL A 22 36.24 6.58 -9.93
CA VAL A 22 34.94 6.10 -10.40
C VAL A 22 34.09 7.32 -10.77
N GLY A 23 33.86 7.47 -12.06
CA GLY A 23 32.85 8.35 -12.63
C GLY A 23 31.45 7.71 -12.54
N PHE A 24 30.49 8.61 -12.40
CA PHE A 24 29.04 8.50 -12.55
C PHE A 24 28.51 7.42 -13.53
N VAL A 25 27.39 6.79 -13.18
CA VAL A 25 26.15 6.55 -13.98
C VAL A 25 25.37 5.34 -13.42
N GLY A 26 24.06 5.47 -13.25
CA GLY A 26 23.16 4.34 -13.03
C GLY A 26 21.85 4.70 -12.31
N LEU A 27 20.93 5.39 -12.99
CA LEU A 27 19.53 5.50 -12.57
C LEU A 27 18.84 4.16 -12.88
N ASP A 28 18.65 3.32 -11.87
CA ASP A 28 17.78 2.14 -11.97
C ASP A 28 16.29 2.55 -11.91
N PRO A 29 15.45 2.09 -12.84
CA PRO A 29 14.00 2.27 -12.79
C PRO A 29 13.40 1.18 -11.90
N GLY A 30 13.54 1.30 -10.58
CA GLY A 30 13.04 0.24 -9.69
C GLY A 30 12.99 0.55 -8.20
N ALA A 31 13.37 1.75 -7.76
CA ALA A 31 13.34 2.10 -6.34
C ALA A 31 11.89 2.36 -5.89
N PRO A 32 11.30 1.57 -4.97
CA PRO A 32 10.04 1.95 -4.35
C PRO A 32 10.29 3.22 -3.53
N ASP A 33 9.46 4.25 -3.73
CA ASP A 33 9.40 5.54 -3.02
C ASP A 33 9.78 5.50 -1.51
N SER A 34 11.07 5.35 -1.20
CA SER A 34 11.63 5.28 0.16
C SER A 34 12.03 6.66 0.68
N SER A 35 11.84 7.70 -0.13
CA SER A 35 12.03 9.11 0.26
C SER A 35 10.98 9.62 1.27
N ARG A 36 10.16 8.72 1.86
CA ARG A 36 9.07 9.06 2.79
C ARG A 36 9.41 8.92 4.27
N ASP A 37 10.57 8.37 4.60
CA ASP A 37 10.93 8.11 6.01
C ASP A 37 11.68 9.26 6.68
N GLY A 38 12.27 10.20 5.94
CA GLY A 38 12.99 11.34 6.54
C GLY A 38 12.13 12.23 7.45
N ALA A 39 10.81 12.29 7.21
CA ALA A 39 9.88 13.06 8.03
C ALA A 39 9.21 12.25 9.17
N LEU A 40 9.35 10.92 9.17
CA LEU A 40 8.75 10.04 10.19
C LEU A 40 9.76 9.62 11.28
N LEU A 41 11.06 9.85 11.06
CA LEU A 41 12.16 9.61 12.01
C LEU A 41 12.22 10.60 13.18
N ILE A 42 11.24 11.49 13.34
CA ILE A 42 11.16 12.45 14.47
C ILE A 42 10.12 12.02 15.52
N ALA A 43 9.30 11.00 15.26
CA ALA A 43 8.28 10.53 16.20
C ALA A 43 8.64 9.13 16.75
N GLY A 44 9.63 9.08 17.64
CA GLY A 44 9.90 7.91 18.47
C GLY A 44 8.83 7.70 19.53
N SER A 45 8.52 6.44 19.83
CA SER A 45 7.63 6.00 20.89
C SER A 45 8.24 6.28 22.26
N GLU A 46 7.61 7.17 23.03
CA GLU A 46 7.22 6.92 24.42
C GLU A 46 6.27 8.03 24.89
N SER A 47 5.30 7.62 25.70
CA SER A 47 4.28 8.49 26.26
C SER A 47 4.89 9.49 27.24
N SER A 48 5.06 10.74 26.80
CA SER A 48 4.94 11.86 27.72
C SER A 48 4.44 13.10 27.01
N LYS A 49 3.46 13.75 27.63
CA LYS A 49 2.78 14.97 27.15
C LYS A 49 3.82 16.05 26.81
N ARG A 50 4.09 16.35 25.54
CA ARG A 50 4.66 17.63 25.10
C ARG A 50 4.34 17.92 23.64
N GLY A 51 3.78 19.11 23.39
CA GLY A 51 3.25 19.53 22.11
C GLY A 51 4.32 19.73 21.05
N SER A 52 4.10 19.17 19.86
CA SER A 52 4.92 19.38 18.66
C SER A 52 4.51 20.68 17.95
N ILE A 53 5.44 21.65 17.90
CA ILE A 53 5.35 22.84 17.04
C ILE A 53 6.55 22.81 16.09
N LEU A 54 6.37 22.22 14.91
CA LEU A 54 7.24 22.50 13.77
C LEU A 54 6.41 22.64 12.50
N SER A 55 5.77 23.81 12.38
CA SER A 55 5.56 24.47 11.10
C SER A 55 5.31 25.95 11.37
N LYS A 56 6.31 26.79 11.12
CA LYS A 56 6.08 28.23 10.96
C LYS A 56 6.34 28.59 9.50
N PRO A 57 5.42 29.32 8.83
CA PRO A 57 5.77 30.05 7.62
C PRO A 57 6.63 31.26 7.99
N ARG A 58 7.44 31.67 7.03
CA ARG A 58 8.19 32.92 7.02
C ARG A 58 7.19 34.08 6.93
N SER A 59 7.22 35.02 7.86
CA SER A 59 6.70 36.39 7.62
C SER A 59 7.27 37.33 8.66
N GLY A 60 7.81 38.45 8.17
CA GLY A 60 8.18 39.59 8.99
C GLY A 60 6.97 40.23 9.68
N VAL A 61 7.31 40.95 10.73
CA VAL A 61 6.67 42.15 11.30
C VAL A 61 5.21 42.40 10.89
N SER A 62 4.30 42.10 11.82
CA SER A 62 3.22 42.97 12.31
C SER A 62 2.22 42.12 13.09
N GLY A 63 1.59 42.71 14.11
CA GLY A 63 0.81 42.01 15.13
C GLY A 63 -0.22 41.04 14.55
N SER A 64 -0.14 39.77 14.94
CA SER A 64 -1.23 38.82 14.72
C SER A 64 -1.40 37.95 15.96
N GLY A 65 -2.62 37.98 16.49
CA GLY A 65 -3.01 37.23 17.68
C GLY A 65 -2.70 35.73 17.55
N LYS A 66 -2.49 35.08 18.70
CA LYS A 66 -2.35 33.63 18.82
C LYS A 66 -3.38 32.95 17.90
N PRO A 67 -3.00 31.94 17.09
CA PRO A 67 -3.97 31.27 16.22
C PRO A 67 -5.13 30.79 17.09
N PRO A 68 -6.40 31.06 16.72
CA PRO A 68 -7.54 30.73 17.57
C PRO A 68 -7.51 29.23 17.89
N LYS A 69 -7.75 28.86 19.16
CA LYS A 69 -7.69 27.46 19.64
C LYS A 69 -8.44 26.47 18.73
N ARG A 70 -9.48 26.92 18.03
CA ARG A 70 -10.23 26.19 16.99
C ARG A 70 -9.35 25.63 15.87
N ASN A 71 -8.29 26.33 15.45
CA ASN A 71 -7.36 25.89 14.40
C ASN A 71 -6.46 24.73 14.83
N ALA A 72 -6.15 24.60 16.12
CA ALA A 72 -5.36 23.48 16.63
C ALA A 72 -6.19 22.21 16.72
N PHE A 73 -7.41 22.31 17.25
CA PHE A 73 -8.37 21.19 17.30
C PHE A 73 -8.72 20.71 15.88
N TYR A 74 -9.01 21.64 14.97
CA TYR A 74 -9.28 21.34 13.56
C TYR A 74 -8.19 20.46 12.93
N ARG A 75 -6.90 20.85 13.07
CA ARG A 75 -5.79 20.07 12.51
C ARG A 75 -5.59 18.72 13.18
N LYS A 76 -5.81 18.66 14.50
CA LYS A 76 -5.73 17.40 15.25
C LYS A 76 -6.80 16.42 14.79
N LEU A 77 -8.04 16.89 14.63
CA LEU A 77 -9.15 16.09 14.12
C LEU A 77 -8.92 15.65 12.68
N GLN A 78 -8.45 16.56 11.82
CA GLN A 78 -8.15 16.26 10.42
C GLN A 78 -7.06 15.18 10.29
N ASN A 79 -6.00 15.26 11.09
CA ASN A 79 -4.95 14.24 11.13
C ASN A 79 -5.44 12.92 11.71
N PHE A 80 -6.25 12.95 12.77
CA PHE A 80 -6.85 11.76 13.36
C PHE A 80 -7.73 11.02 12.34
N LEU A 81 -8.69 11.71 11.71
CA LEU A 81 -9.56 11.13 10.70
C LEU A 81 -8.78 10.62 9.50
N TYR A 82 -7.78 11.35 9.03
CA TYR A 82 -6.90 10.89 7.95
C TYR A 82 -6.16 9.59 8.33
N ASN A 83 -5.68 9.47 9.56
CA ASN A 83 -5.02 8.25 10.02
C ASN A 83 -6.00 7.08 10.15
N VAL A 84 -7.19 7.29 10.70
CA VAL A 84 -8.22 6.24 10.80
C VAL A 84 -8.65 5.74 9.42
N LEU A 85 -8.88 6.66 8.48
CA LEU A 85 -9.34 6.35 7.13
C LEU A 85 -8.22 5.77 6.26
N GLU A 86 -7.06 6.43 6.15
CA GLU A 86 -5.99 6.00 5.23
C GLU A 86 -5.10 4.91 5.83
N ARG A 87 -4.89 4.94 7.16
CA ARG A 87 -3.92 4.11 7.88
C ARG A 87 -4.50 3.42 9.12
N PRO A 88 -5.45 2.48 8.95
CA PRO A 88 -6.05 1.81 10.09
C PRO A 88 -4.99 1.16 10.99
N ARG A 89 -5.03 1.51 12.27
CA ARG A 89 -4.30 0.86 13.36
C ARG A 89 -5.25 0.71 14.55
N GLY A 90 -5.15 -0.40 15.26
CA GLY A 90 -6.02 -0.70 16.41
C GLY A 90 -7.50 -0.66 16.04
N TRP A 91 -8.28 0.09 16.82
CA TRP A 91 -9.74 0.20 16.74
C TRP A 91 -10.29 0.71 15.39
N ALA A 92 -9.47 1.36 14.57
CA ALA A 92 -9.87 1.77 13.22
C ALA A 92 -10.30 0.58 12.35
N PHE A 93 -9.80 -0.64 12.64
CA PHE A 93 -10.18 -1.85 11.91
C PHE A 93 -11.67 -2.15 11.98
N ILE A 94 -12.34 -1.81 13.10
CA ILE A 94 -13.78 -2.04 13.29
C ILE A 94 -14.60 -1.26 12.24
N TYR A 95 -14.21 -0.01 11.96
CA TYR A 95 -14.86 0.79 10.92
C TYR A 95 -14.73 0.15 9.54
N HIS A 96 -13.52 -0.27 9.15
CA HIS A 96 -13.30 -0.91 7.84
C HIS A 96 -13.99 -2.27 7.76
N ALA A 97 -14.07 -3.02 8.85
CA ALA A 97 -14.82 -4.27 8.92
C ALA A 97 -16.34 -4.03 8.78
N TYR A 98 -16.88 -3.00 9.40
CA TYR A 98 -18.29 -2.61 9.22
C TYR A 98 -18.58 -2.23 7.76
N VAL A 99 -17.74 -1.37 7.16
CA VAL A 99 -17.86 -1.01 5.75
C VAL A 99 -17.73 -2.23 4.84
N PHE A 100 -16.85 -3.17 5.16
CA PHE A 100 -16.73 -4.45 4.45
C PHE A 100 -18.03 -5.24 4.49
N LEU A 101 -18.59 -5.46 5.69
CA LEU A 101 -19.82 -6.21 5.88
C LEU A 101 -21.02 -5.54 5.19
N LEU A 102 -21.06 -4.20 5.17
CA LEU A 102 -22.09 -3.43 4.48
C LEU A 102 -22.00 -3.60 2.96
N VAL A 103 -20.80 -3.61 2.36
CA VAL A 103 -20.63 -3.90 0.92
C VAL A 103 -20.91 -5.38 0.62
N PHE A 104 -20.42 -6.27 1.47
CA PHE A 104 -20.57 -7.72 1.31
C PHE A 104 -22.03 -8.16 1.40
N SER A 105 -22.80 -7.62 2.35
CA SER A 105 -24.24 -7.88 2.46
C SER A 105 -25.02 -7.40 1.23
N CYS A 106 -24.65 -6.25 0.66
CA CYS A 106 -25.23 -5.77 -0.61
C CYS A 106 -24.96 -6.75 -1.76
N LEU A 107 -23.72 -7.28 -1.86
CA LEU A 107 -23.36 -8.29 -2.86
C LEU A 107 -24.15 -9.59 -2.67
N VAL A 108 -24.28 -10.07 -1.42
CA VAL A 108 -25.06 -11.27 -1.10
C VAL A 108 -26.53 -11.09 -1.48
N LEU A 109 -27.15 -9.97 -1.11
CA LEU A 109 -28.54 -9.68 -1.48
C LEU A 109 -28.73 -9.51 -2.99
N SER A 110 -27.71 -9.03 -3.71
CA SER A 110 -27.72 -9.02 -5.17
C SER A 110 -27.75 -10.43 -5.76
N VAL A 111 -27.07 -11.41 -5.14
CA VAL A 111 -27.18 -12.83 -5.54
C VAL A 111 -28.57 -13.38 -5.19
N PHE A 112 -29.14 -13.05 -4.03
CA PHE A 112 -30.51 -13.48 -3.71
C PHE A 112 -31.56 -12.88 -4.68
N SER A 113 -31.33 -11.67 -5.18
CA SER A 113 -32.18 -11.04 -6.19
C SER A 113 -32.11 -11.67 -7.60
N THR A 114 -31.26 -12.68 -7.81
CA THR A 114 -31.28 -13.49 -9.05
C THR A 114 -32.08 -14.77 -8.91
N ILE A 115 -32.59 -15.09 -7.72
CA ILE A 115 -33.42 -16.26 -7.47
C ILE A 115 -34.88 -15.82 -7.51
N ASP A 116 -35.66 -16.36 -8.45
CA ASP A 116 -37.05 -15.93 -8.71
C ASP A 116 -37.93 -15.98 -7.44
N GLU A 117 -37.73 -16.99 -6.58
CA GLU A 117 -38.47 -17.16 -5.31
C GLU A 117 -38.28 -16.00 -4.31
N TYR A 118 -37.09 -15.39 -4.29
CA TYR A 118 -36.73 -14.34 -3.32
C TYR A 118 -36.62 -12.95 -3.95
N GLN A 119 -36.92 -12.83 -5.24
CA GLN A 119 -36.64 -11.63 -6.03
C GLN A 119 -37.32 -10.38 -5.44
N ASN A 120 -38.64 -10.42 -5.23
CA ASN A 120 -39.42 -9.25 -4.81
C ASN A 120 -39.01 -8.70 -3.43
N SER A 121 -38.74 -9.59 -2.47
CA SER A 121 -38.29 -9.19 -1.13
C SER A 121 -36.84 -8.68 -1.14
N SER A 122 -35.98 -9.34 -1.90
CA SER A 122 -34.56 -8.99 -2.01
C SER A 122 -34.35 -7.68 -2.76
N GLU A 123 -35.14 -7.39 -3.80
CA GLU A 123 -35.05 -6.13 -4.55
C GLU A 123 -35.42 -4.92 -3.68
N GLY A 124 -36.45 -5.03 -2.84
CA GLY A 124 -36.81 -3.98 -1.87
C GLY A 124 -35.70 -3.71 -0.84
N ALA A 125 -35.14 -4.78 -0.25
CA ALA A 125 -34.04 -4.66 0.70
C ALA A 125 -32.76 -4.11 0.04
N LEU A 126 -32.46 -4.54 -1.18
CA LEU A 126 -31.31 -4.09 -1.96
C LEU A 126 -31.42 -2.60 -2.28
N TYR A 127 -32.60 -2.11 -2.67
CA TYR A 127 -32.82 -0.68 -2.91
C TYR A 127 -32.52 0.18 -1.67
N ILE A 128 -33.00 -0.25 -0.49
CA ILE A 128 -32.74 0.45 0.78
C ILE A 128 -31.24 0.44 1.10
N LEU A 129 -30.58 -0.72 1.02
CA LEU A 129 -29.15 -0.82 1.27
C LEU A 129 -28.33 -0.01 0.26
N GLU A 130 -28.74 0.03 -1.01
CA GLU A 130 -28.07 0.80 -2.05
C GLU A 130 -28.06 2.28 -1.69
N ILE A 131 -29.19 2.85 -1.27
CA ILE A 131 -29.29 4.23 -0.77
C ILE A 131 -28.34 4.44 0.42
N VAL A 132 -28.40 3.56 1.42
CA VAL A 132 -27.54 3.65 2.62
C VAL A 132 -26.07 3.61 2.21
N THR A 133 -25.68 2.71 1.30
CA THR A 133 -24.30 2.57 0.83
C THR A 133 -23.82 3.82 0.08
N ILE A 134 -24.66 4.41 -0.77
CA ILE A 134 -24.35 5.65 -1.51
C ILE A 134 -24.11 6.79 -0.53
N VAL A 135 -24.97 6.95 0.48
CA VAL A 135 -24.82 8.00 1.50
C VAL A 135 -23.54 7.79 2.31
N VAL A 136 -23.30 6.57 2.82
CA VAL A 136 -22.10 6.25 3.60
C VAL A 136 -20.83 6.50 2.78
N PHE A 137 -20.78 6.08 1.51
CA PHE A 137 -19.59 6.27 0.67
C PHE A 137 -19.41 7.68 0.17
N GLY A 138 -20.50 8.41 -0.13
CA GLY A 138 -20.43 9.83 -0.46
C GLY A 138 -19.86 10.65 0.69
N VAL A 139 -20.34 10.40 1.91
CA VAL A 139 -19.81 11.04 3.13
C VAL A 139 -18.36 10.61 3.37
N GLU A 140 -18.03 9.32 3.29
CA GLU A 140 -16.66 8.84 3.48
C GLU A 140 -15.70 9.49 2.47
N TYR A 141 -16.08 9.57 1.19
CA TYR A 141 -15.27 10.17 0.14
C TYR A 141 -15.00 11.65 0.41
N PHE A 142 -16.03 12.42 0.79
CA PHE A 142 -15.89 13.83 1.12
C PHE A 142 -15.01 14.05 2.36
N VAL A 143 -15.27 13.29 3.44
CA VAL A 143 -14.47 13.34 4.66
C VAL A 143 -13.02 12.97 4.38
N ARG A 144 -12.76 12.00 3.50
CA ARG A 144 -11.41 11.60 3.10
C ARG A 144 -10.65 12.70 2.36
N ILE A 145 -11.28 13.35 1.38
CA ILE A 145 -10.67 14.48 0.64
C ILE A 145 -10.41 15.66 1.59
N TRP A 146 -11.36 15.96 2.47
CA TRP A 146 -11.19 17.00 3.47
C TRP A 146 -10.05 16.66 4.45
N ALA A 147 -10.00 15.44 4.96
CA ALA A 147 -8.98 14.95 5.89
C ALA A 147 -7.57 14.93 5.25
N ALA A 148 -7.46 14.65 3.94
CA ALA A 148 -6.18 14.66 3.21
C ALA A 148 -5.44 16.01 3.28
N GLY A 149 -6.15 17.10 3.56
CA GLY A 149 -5.55 18.43 3.77
C GLY A 149 -4.66 18.54 5.04
N CYS A 150 -4.60 17.52 5.91
CA CYS A 150 -3.66 17.48 7.03
C CYS A 150 -2.19 17.37 6.55
N CYS A 151 -1.98 16.77 5.37
CA CYS A 151 -0.67 16.57 4.78
C CYS A 151 -0.22 17.85 4.07
N CYS A 152 0.99 18.33 4.38
CA CYS A 152 1.56 19.53 3.76
C CYS A 152 1.59 19.47 2.21
N ARG A 153 1.73 18.26 1.65
CA ARG A 153 1.74 18.00 0.19
C ARG A 153 0.38 18.21 -0.51
N TYR A 154 -0.73 18.10 0.22
CA TYR A 154 -2.09 18.17 -0.32
C TYR A 154 -2.86 19.38 0.21
N ARG A 155 -2.14 20.41 0.64
CA ARG A 155 -2.73 21.64 1.18
C ARG A 155 -3.31 22.52 0.06
N GLY A 156 -4.47 23.12 0.33
CA GLY A 156 -5.20 23.97 -0.63
C GLY A 156 -5.94 23.17 -1.71
N TRP A 157 -6.64 23.89 -2.59
CA TRP A 157 -7.48 23.29 -3.63
C TRP A 157 -6.67 22.43 -4.63
N ARG A 158 -5.54 22.97 -5.12
CA ARG A 158 -4.63 22.26 -6.04
C ARG A 158 -4.07 20.98 -5.42
N GLY A 159 -3.77 21.01 -4.11
CA GLY A 159 -3.30 19.85 -3.36
C GLY A 159 -4.37 18.76 -3.23
N ARG A 160 -5.60 19.15 -2.93
CA ARG A 160 -6.74 18.20 -2.84
C ARG A 160 -7.08 17.58 -4.19
N LEU A 161 -7.07 18.35 -5.28
CA LEU A 161 -7.28 17.82 -6.62
C LEU A 161 -6.20 16.80 -7.02
N LYS A 162 -4.94 17.05 -6.63
CA LYS A 162 -3.84 16.09 -6.81
C LYS A 162 -4.06 14.79 -6.02
N PHE A 163 -4.74 14.85 -4.87
CA PHE A 163 -5.12 13.66 -4.11
C PHE A 163 -6.27 12.89 -4.79
N ALA A 164 -7.26 13.60 -5.32
CA ALA A 164 -8.42 13.02 -6.01
C ALA A 164 -8.04 12.26 -7.30
N ARG A 165 -6.95 12.63 -7.97
CA ARG A 165 -6.43 11.96 -9.18
C ARG A 165 -5.69 10.63 -8.92
N LYS A 166 -5.60 10.16 -7.67
CA LYS A 166 -5.06 8.82 -7.39
C LYS A 166 -6.01 7.74 -7.93
N PRO A 167 -5.50 6.61 -8.46
CA PRO A 167 -6.32 5.61 -9.14
C PRO A 167 -7.48 5.09 -8.27
N PHE A 168 -7.22 4.72 -7.01
CA PHE A 168 -8.28 4.27 -6.08
C PHE A 168 -9.31 5.36 -5.75
N CYS A 169 -8.90 6.64 -5.72
CA CYS A 169 -9.83 7.74 -5.47
C CYS A 169 -10.70 8.03 -6.70
N VAL A 170 -10.16 7.82 -7.91
CA VAL A 170 -10.89 7.88 -9.18
C VAL A 170 -11.90 6.73 -9.28
N ILE A 171 -11.51 5.51 -8.91
CA ILE A 171 -12.43 4.35 -8.88
C ILE A 171 -13.58 4.62 -7.91
N ASP A 172 -13.30 5.14 -6.71
CA ASP A 172 -14.34 5.41 -5.70
C ASP A 172 -15.38 6.45 -6.19
N ILE A 173 -14.93 7.55 -6.81
CA ILE A 173 -15.86 8.56 -7.36
C ILE A 173 -16.60 8.06 -8.59
N MET A 174 -15.96 7.28 -9.46
CA MET A 174 -16.59 6.67 -10.63
C MET A 174 -17.73 5.73 -10.19
N VAL A 175 -17.46 4.87 -9.20
CA VAL A 175 -18.47 3.96 -8.64
C VAL A 175 -19.58 4.75 -7.95
N LEU A 176 -19.27 5.80 -7.19
CA LEU A 176 -20.28 6.65 -6.55
C LEU A 176 -21.20 7.33 -7.58
N ILE A 177 -20.62 7.95 -8.62
CA ILE A 177 -21.39 8.61 -9.69
C ILE A 177 -22.28 7.61 -10.41
N ALA A 178 -21.71 6.45 -10.79
CA ALA A 178 -22.48 5.41 -11.46
C ALA A 178 -23.66 4.95 -10.58
N SER A 179 -23.44 4.74 -9.29
CA SER A 179 -24.47 4.34 -8.32
C SER A 179 -25.60 5.38 -8.17
N ILE A 180 -25.25 6.67 -8.15
CA ILE A 180 -26.23 7.76 -8.11
C ILE A 180 -27.03 7.82 -9.41
N ALA A 181 -26.37 7.66 -10.57
CA ALA A 181 -27.03 7.65 -11.87
C ALA A 181 -28.03 6.49 -11.98
N VAL A 182 -27.68 5.31 -11.44
CA VAL A 182 -28.59 4.15 -11.35
C VAL A 182 -29.85 4.50 -10.57
N LEU A 183 -29.69 5.08 -9.38
CA LEU A 183 -30.79 5.37 -8.49
C LEU A 183 -31.74 6.44 -9.08
N ALA A 184 -31.15 7.45 -9.74
CA ALA A 184 -31.89 8.49 -10.45
C ALA A 184 -32.68 7.93 -11.65
N ALA A 185 -32.09 7.02 -12.43
CA ALA A 185 -32.75 6.38 -13.56
C ALA A 185 -33.87 5.42 -13.12
N GLY A 186 -33.66 4.67 -12.04
CA GLY A 186 -34.66 3.76 -11.47
C GLY A 186 -35.89 4.48 -10.93
N SER A 187 -35.72 5.69 -10.38
CA SER A 187 -36.84 6.52 -9.88
C SER A 187 -37.78 7.03 -10.98
N GLN A 188 -37.34 7.09 -12.24
CA GLN A 188 -38.11 7.64 -13.35
C GLN A 188 -38.98 6.60 -14.07
N GLY A 189 -39.03 5.35 -13.58
CA GLY A 189 -39.94 4.32 -14.09
C GLY A 189 -39.69 3.86 -15.53
N ASN A 190 -38.57 4.27 -16.14
CA ASN A 190 -38.24 3.88 -17.51
C ASN A 190 -38.03 2.37 -17.59
N VAL A 191 -38.68 1.67 -18.52
CA VAL A 191 -38.50 0.22 -18.77
C VAL A 191 -37.07 -0.16 -19.20
N PHE A 192 -36.27 0.80 -19.69
CA PHE A 192 -34.83 0.63 -19.88
C PHE A 192 -34.03 0.61 -18.56
N ALA A 193 -34.60 1.14 -17.48
CA ALA A 193 -33.97 1.18 -16.17
C ALA A 193 -33.92 -0.20 -15.51
N THR A 194 -34.89 -1.10 -15.72
CA THR A 194 -34.85 -2.46 -15.13
C THR A 194 -33.70 -3.30 -15.71
N SER A 195 -33.47 -3.22 -17.02
CA SER A 195 -32.31 -3.85 -17.68
C SER A 195 -30.98 -3.22 -17.25
N ALA A 196 -30.93 -1.89 -17.10
CA ALA A 196 -29.74 -1.20 -16.61
C ALA A 196 -29.42 -1.55 -15.15
N LEU A 197 -30.44 -1.62 -14.28
CA LEU A 197 -30.33 -2.04 -12.88
C LEU A 197 -29.70 -3.43 -12.73
N ARG A 198 -29.97 -4.35 -13.68
CA ARG A 198 -29.36 -5.69 -13.70
C ARG A 198 -27.85 -5.65 -14.02
N SER A 199 -27.42 -4.87 -15.02
CA SER A 199 -26.00 -4.72 -15.36
C SER A 199 -25.21 -3.96 -14.29
N LEU A 200 -25.87 -3.11 -13.51
CA LEU A 200 -25.25 -2.29 -12.46
C LEU A 200 -25.00 -3.09 -11.17
N ARG A 201 -25.59 -4.29 -11.02
CA ARG A 201 -25.19 -5.30 -10.01
C ARG A 201 -23.69 -5.63 -10.12
N PHE A 202 -23.14 -5.62 -11.33
CA PHE A 202 -21.70 -5.82 -11.55
C PHE A 202 -20.84 -4.68 -10.96
N LEU A 203 -21.35 -3.44 -10.88
CA LEU A 203 -20.63 -2.34 -10.23
C LEU A 203 -20.45 -2.54 -8.72
N GLN A 204 -21.28 -3.38 -8.09
CA GLN A 204 -21.12 -3.72 -6.68
C GLN A 204 -19.84 -4.52 -6.45
N ILE A 205 -19.42 -5.35 -7.40
CA ILE A 205 -18.14 -6.06 -7.34
C ILE A 205 -16.97 -5.05 -7.36
N LEU A 206 -17.09 -3.96 -8.13
CA LEU A 206 -16.10 -2.88 -8.11
C LEU A 206 -15.99 -2.18 -6.74
N ARG A 207 -17.06 -2.16 -5.93
CA ARG A 207 -17.04 -1.63 -4.55
C ARG A 207 -16.19 -2.48 -3.60
N MET A 208 -15.98 -3.75 -3.90
CA MET A 208 -15.09 -4.63 -3.13
C MET A 208 -13.62 -4.33 -3.42
N ILE A 209 -13.28 -4.02 -4.67
CA ILE A 209 -11.91 -3.74 -5.11
C ILE A 209 -11.30 -2.54 -4.37
N ARG A 210 -12.10 -1.51 -4.09
CA ARG A 210 -11.64 -0.32 -3.34
C ARG A 210 -11.33 -0.59 -1.85
N MET A 211 -11.64 -1.77 -1.31
CA MET A 211 -11.21 -2.14 0.04
C MET A 211 -9.68 -2.13 0.16
N ASP A 212 -8.96 -2.42 -0.92
CA ASP A 212 -7.50 -2.24 -0.97
C ASP A 212 -7.12 -0.77 -1.25
N ARG A 213 -7.30 0.09 -0.26
CA ARG A 213 -7.14 1.56 -0.37
C ARG A 213 -5.73 2.01 -0.76
N ARG A 214 -4.70 1.24 -0.40
CA ARG A 214 -3.29 1.62 -0.64
C ARG A 214 -2.65 0.86 -1.80
N GLY A 215 -3.36 -0.11 -2.38
CA GLY A 215 -2.81 -1.06 -3.34
C GLY A 215 -1.62 -1.81 -2.75
N GLY A 216 -1.62 -2.04 -1.44
CA GLY A 216 -0.51 -2.69 -0.75
C GLY A 216 -0.37 -4.13 -1.21
N THR A 217 -1.51 -4.82 -1.31
CA THR A 217 -1.61 -6.20 -1.81
C THR A 217 -1.17 -6.26 -3.27
N TRP A 218 -1.67 -5.36 -4.12
CA TRP A 218 -1.29 -5.29 -5.54
C TRP A 218 0.20 -4.97 -5.74
N LYS A 219 0.78 -4.08 -4.94
CA LYS A 219 2.22 -3.79 -4.98
C LYS A 219 3.06 -4.97 -4.51
N LEU A 220 2.61 -5.66 -3.46
CA LEU A 220 3.30 -6.84 -2.94
C LEU A 220 3.27 -7.95 -3.99
N LEU A 221 2.09 -8.29 -4.50
CA LEU A 221 1.86 -9.27 -5.56
C LEU A 221 2.68 -8.92 -6.80
N GLY A 222 2.53 -7.71 -7.34
CA GLY A 222 3.27 -7.28 -8.53
C GLY A 222 4.78 -7.33 -8.33
N SER A 223 5.27 -7.03 -7.13
CA SER A 223 6.69 -7.11 -6.83
C SER A 223 7.19 -8.56 -6.66
N VAL A 224 6.36 -9.51 -6.21
CA VAL A 224 6.70 -10.95 -6.20
C VAL A 224 6.67 -11.51 -7.63
N VAL A 225 5.61 -11.21 -8.38
CA VAL A 225 5.47 -11.61 -9.79
C VAL A 225 6.62 -11.08 -10.63
N TYR A 226 7.02 -9.83 -10.45
CA TYR A 226 8.14 -9.24 -11.18
C TYR A 226 9.47 -9.92 -10.83
N ALA A 227 9.72 -10.19 -9.55
CA ALA A 227 10.93 -10.88 -9.10
C ALA A 227 11.06 -12.30 -9.69
N HIS A 228 9.94 -13.03 -9.77
CA HIS A 228 9.89 -14.39 -10.32
C HIS A 228 9.35 -14.45 -11.76
N SER A 229 9.43 -13.34 -12.50
CA SER A 229 8.80 -13.22 -13.82
C SER A 229 9.36 -14.22 -14.84
N LYS A 230 10.68 -14.47 -14.82
CA LYS A 230 11.32 -15.44 -15.71
C LYS A 230 10.84 -16.87 -15.45
N GLU A 231 10.75 -17.27 -14.18
CA GLU A 231 10.29 -18.60 -13.76
C GLU A 231 8.82 -18.80 -14.13
N LEU A 232 7.97 -17.80 -13.87
CA LEU A 232 6.56 -17.81 -14.25
C LEU A 232 6.35 -17.88 -15.76
N ILE A 233 7.05 -17.06 -16.55
CA ILE A 233 6.95 -17.08 -18.01
C ILE A 233 7.38 -18.44 -18.56
N THR A 234 8.45 -19.03 -18.00
CA THR A 234 8.93 -20.35 -18.43
C THR A 234 7.90 -21.45 -18.13
N ALA A 235 7.31 -21.45 -16.92
CA ALA A 235 6.28 -22.41 -16.55
C ALA A 235 5.03 -22.27 -17.43
N TRP A 236 4.56 -21.04 -17.67
CA TRP A 236 3.42 -20.77 -18.54
C TRP A 236 3.70 -21.17 -19.99
N TYR A 237 4.89 -20.86 -20.52
CA TYR A 237 5.27 -21.22 -21.88
C TYR A 237 5.27 -22.73 -22.09
N ILE A 238 5.94 -23.48 -21.19
CA ILE A 238 6.00 -24.95 -21.30
C ILE A 238 4.62 -25.57 -21.06
N GLY A 239 3.85 -25.05 -20.10
CA GLY A 239 2.48 -25.47 -19.83
C GLY A 239 1.56 -25.29 -21.04
N PHE A 240 1.59 -24.12 -21.68
CA PHE A 240 0.80 -23.88 -22.89
C PHE A 240 1.26 -24.73 -24.08
N LEU A 241 2.57 -24.91 -24.27
CA LEU A 241 3.08 -25.80 -25.31
C LEU A 241 2.58 -27.23 -25.11
N CYS A 242 2.62 -27.73 -23.87
CA CYS A 242 2.06 -29.03 -23.49
C CYS A 242 0.56 -29.10 -23.74
N LEU A 243 -0.22 -28.06 -23.38
CA LEU A 243 -1.65 -27.98 -23.63
C LEU A 243 -1.99 -28.10 -25.13
N ILE A 244 -1.34 -27.30 -25.98
CA ILE A 244 -1.58 -27.28 -27.43
C ILE A 244 -1.23 -28.64 -28.03
N LEU A 245 -0.08 -29.20 -27.67
CA LEU A 245 0.41 -30.46 -28.22
C LEU A 245 -0.41 -31.66 -27.75
N ALA A 246 -0.76 -31.73 -26.46
CA ALA A 246 -1.62 -32.77 -25.90
C ALA A 246 -3.01 -32.75 -26.54
N SER A 247 -3.62 -31.57 -26.64
CA SER A 247 -4.95 -31.41 -27.23
C SER A 247 -4.96 -31.80 -28.71
N PHE A 248 -3.90 -31.45 -29.46
CA PHE A 248 -3.78 -31.80 -30.87
C PHE A 248 -3.58 -33.30 -31.09
N LEU A 249 -2.71 -33.95 -30.31
CA LEU A 249 -2.46 -35.38 -30.45
C LEU A 249 -3.67 -36.23 -30.04
N VAL A 250 -4.36 -35.85 -28.96
CA VAL A 250 -5.58 -36.53 -28.53
C VAL A 250 -6.72 -36.29 -29.52
N TYR A 251 -6.83 -35.08 -30.08
CA TYR A 251 -7.76 -34.81 -31.18
C TYR A 251 -7.54 -35.76 -32.36
N LEU A 252 -6.30 -35.89 -32.84
CA LEU A 252 -5.99 -36.80 -33.95
C LEU A 252 -6.25 -38.27 -33.61
N ALA A 253 -6.06 -38.68 -32.36
CA ALA A 253 -6.29 -40.05 -31.92
C ALA A 253 -7.77 -40.41 -31.76
N GLU A 254 -8.62 -39.43 -31.43
CA GLU A 254 -10.05 -39.63 -31.16
C GLU A 254 -10.96 -39.21 -32.32
N LYS A 255 -10.41 -38.47 -33.29
CA LYS A 255 -11.17 -37.99 -34.45
C LYS A 255 -11.74 -39.15 -35.26
N GLY A 256 -13.07 -39.14 -35.44
CA GLY A 256 -13.80 -40.17 -36.19
C GLY A 256 -14.31 -41.33 -35.34
N GLU A 257 -13.77 -41.52 -34.13
CA GLU A 257 -14.21 -42.56 -33.20
C GLU A 257 -15.09 -41.99 -32.07
N ASN A 258 -14.94 -40.71 -31.75
CA ASN A 258 -15.58 -40.08 -30.59
C ASN A 258 -16.20 -38.73 -30.96
N GLU A 259 -17.52 -38.62 -30.82
CA GLU A 259 -18.27 -37.37 -31.08
C GLU A 259 -17.87 -36.22 -30.15
N HIS A 260 -17.26 -36.51 -28.99
CA HIS A 260 -16.76 -35.48 -28.08
C HIS A 260 -15.57 -34.68 -28.64
N PHE A 261 -14.85 -35.22 -29.62
CA PHE A 261 -13.67 -34.60 -30.23
C PHE A 261 -13.87 -34.31 -31.72
N ASP A 262 -15.00 -33.71 -32.09
CA ASP A 262 -15.29 -33.35 -33.48
C ASP A 262 -14.42 -32.17 -33.97
N THR A 263 -14.30 -31.13 -33.14
CA THR A 263 -13.48 -29.96 -33.45
C THR A 263 -12.21 -29.89 -32.59
N TYR A 264 -11.17 -29.23 -33.10
CA TYR A 264 -9.97 -28.94 -32.31
C TYR A 264 -10.28 -28.07 -31.08
N ALA A 265 -11.32 -27.22 -31.15
CA ALA A 265 -11.76 -26.41 -30.01
C ALA A 265 -12.29 -27.30 -28.87
N ASP A 266 -12.95 -28.41 -29.19
CA ASP A 266 -13.43 -29.37 -28.18
C ASP A 266 -12.27 -30.07 -27.47
N ALA A 267 -11.24 -30.43 -28.23
CA ALA A 267 -10.02 -31.01 -27.67
C ALA A 267 -9.24 -30.01 -26.80
N LEU A 268 -9.20 -28.72 -27.18
CA LEU A 268 -8.60 -27.67 -26.36
C LEU A 268 -9.36 -27.43 -25.07
N TRP A 269 -10.71 -27.45 -25.11
CA TRP A 269 -11.54 -27.37 -23.91
C TRP A 269 -11.23 -28.54 -22.96
N TRP A 270 -11.23 -29.77 -23.49
CA TRP A 270 -10.85 -30.96 -22.72
C TRP A 270 -9.45 -30.82 -22.11
N GLY A 271 -8.44 -30.47 -22.92
CA GLY A 271 -7.07 -30.32 -22.47
C GLY A 271 -6.93 -29.28 -21.36
N LEU A 272 -7.65 -28.16 -21.44
CA LEU A 272 -7.62 -27.13 -20.40
C LEU A 272 -8.24 -27.65 -19.10
N ILE A 273 -9.40 -28.30 -19.15
CA ILE A 273 -10.10 -28.86 -17.99
C ILE A 273 -9.31 -30.00 -17.33
N THR A 274 -8.62 -30.82 -18.13
CA THR A 274 -7.78 -31.93 -17.64
C THR A 274 -6.47 -31.42 -17.03
N LEU A 275 -5.72 -30.54 -17.72
CA LEU A 275 -4.43 -30.04 -17.22
C LEU A 275 -4.57 -29.12 -16.00
N THR A 276 -5.71 -28.45 -15.85
CA THR A 276 -6.04 -27.67 -14.63
C THR A 276 -6.64 -28.53 -13.51
N THR A 277 -6.72 -29.85 -13.69
CA THR A 277 -7.25 -30.80 -12.71
C THR A 277 -8.70 -30.56 -12.28
N ILE A 278 -9.51 -29.88 -13.12
CA ILE A 278 -10.95 -29.69 -12.87
C ILE A 278 -11.70 -30.98 -13.14
N GLY A 279 -11.50 -31.58 -14.32
CA GLY A 279 -12.04 -32.89 -14.67
C GLY A 279 -13.57 -33.00 -14.62
N TYR A 280 -14.30 -32.15 -15.35
CA TYR A 280 -15.77 -32.20 -15.41
C TYR A 280 -16.32 -33.57 -15.85
N GLY A 281 -15.59 -34.30 -16.70
CA GLY A 281 -15.99 -35.61 -17.22
C GLY A 281 -16.99 -35.55 -18.39
N ASP A 282 -17.25 -34.35 -18.92
CA ASP A 282 -18.09 -34.09 -20.09
C ASP A 282 -17.46 -34.56 -21.41
N LYS A 283 -16.13 -34.54 -21.50
CA LYS A 283 -15.35 -35.05 -22.63
C LYS A 283 -14.18 -35.88 -22.12
N TYR A 284 -13.92 -37.04 -22.74
CA TYR A 284 -12.80 -37.90 -22.39
C TYR A 284 -12.44 -38.84 -23.54
N PRO A 285 -11.15 -39.19 -23.72
CA PRO A 285 -10.73 -40.11 -24.77
C PRO A 285 -11.26 -41.53 -24.52
N GLN A 286 -11.88 -42.11 -25.54
CA GLN A 286 -12.43 -43.45 -25.50
C GLN A 286 -11.45 -44.49 -26.07
N THR A 287 -10.68 -44.11 -27.08
CA THR A 287 -9.70 -45.00 -27.71
C THR A 287 -8.53 -45.28 -26.76
N TRP A 288 -7.95 -46.48 -26.86
CA TRP A 288 -6.77 -46.83 -26.04
C TRP A 288 -5.58 -45.90 -26.32
N ASN A 289 -5.35 -45.55 -27.59
CA ASN A 289 -4.28 -44.66 -28.01
C ASN A 289 -4.47 -43.24 -27.47
N GLY A 290 -5.70 -42.70 -27.54
CA GLY A 290 -6.05 -41.41 -26.96
C GLY A 290 -5.86 -41.39 -25.44
N ARG A 291 -6.25 -42.47 -24.74
CA ARG A 291 -6.02 -42.62 -23.29
C ARG A 291 -4.55 -42.67 -22.92
N LEU A 292 -3.71 -43.38 -23.67
CA LEU A 292 -2.28 -43.46 -23.42
C LEU A 292 -1.59 -42.10 -23.61
N LEU A 293 -1.95 -41.38 -24.67
CA LEU A 293 -1.49 -40.01 -24.93
C LEU A 293 -1.94 -39.07 -23.80
N ALA A 294 -3.23 -39.09 -23.46
CA ALA A 294 -3.80 -38.28 -22.39
C ALA A 294 -3.12 -38.55 -21.05
N ALA A 295 -2.90 -39.80 -20.67
CA ALA A 295 -2.23 -40.16 -19.42
C ALA A 295 -0.81 -39.58 -19.35
N THR A 296 -0.05 -39.70 -20.44
CA THR A 296 1.34 -39.21 -20.51
C THR A 296 1.39 -37.69 -20.40
N PHE A 297 0.58 -36.98 -21.19
CA PHE A 297 0.56 -35.52 -21.18
C PHE A 297 -0.04 -34.92 -19.92
N THR A 298 -0.99 -35.60 -19.28
CA THR A 298 -1.58 -35.13 -18.01
C THR A 298 -0.53 -35.12 -16.90
N LEU A 299 0.30 -36.16 -16.78
CA LEU A 299 1.37 -36.20 -15.78
C LEU A 299 2.34 -35.03 -15.91
N ILE A 300 2.70 -34.68 -17.15
CA ILE A 300 3.62 -33.57 -17.43
C ILE A 300 2.91 -32.23 -17.25
N GLY A 301 1.76 -32.04 -17.90
CA GLY A 301 1.06 -30.76 -17.96
C GLY A 301 0.51 -30.29 -16.62
N VAL A 302 -0.05 -31.19 -15.79
CA VAL A 302 -0.53 -30.85 -14.44
C VAL A 302 0.60 -30.29 -13.59
N SER A 303 1.80 -30.88 -13.68
CA SER A 303 2.97 -30.40 -12.96
C SER A 303 3.31 -28.95 -13.33
N PHE A 304 3.32 -28.61 -14.62
CA PHE A 304 3.62 -27.25 -15.08
C PHE A 304 2.53 -26.23 -14.72
N PHE A 305 1.24 -26.61 -14.78
CA PHE A 305 0.14 -25.72 -14.35
C PHE A 305 0.11 -25.48 -12.83
N ALA A 306 0.66 -26.40 -12.03
CA ALA A 306 0.80 -26.23 -10.59
C ALA A 306 1.99 -25.33 -10.18
N LEU A 307 3.04 -25.22 -11.02
CA LEU A 307 4.26 -24.46 -10.70
C LEU A 307 4.02 -22.98 -10.36
N PRO A 308 3.18 -22.20 -11.09
CA PRO A 308 2.93 -20.80 -10.75
C PRO A 308 2.43 -20.59 -9.32
N ALA A 309 1.57 -21.48 -8.81
CA ALA A 309 1.09 -21.42 -7.44
C ALA A 309 2.23 -21.66 -6.43
N GLY A 310 3.10 -22.65 -6.68
CA GLY A 310 4.27 -22.95 -5.84
C GLY A 310 5.33 -21.84 -5.85
N ILE A 311 5.63 -21.26 -7.02
CA ILE A 311 6.59 -20.16 -7.17
C ILE A 311 6.06 -18.92 -6.43
N LEU A 312 4.79 -18.55 -6.62
CA LEU A 312 4.21 -17.41 -5.90
C LEU A 312 4.15 -17.66 -4.40
N GLY A 313 3.75 -18.86 -3.96
CA GLY A 313 3.68 -19.23 -2.55
C GLY A 313 5.04 -19.11 -1.85
N SER A 314 6.09 -19.68 -2.45
CA SER A 314 7.45 -19.58 -1.92
C SER A 314 8.00 -18.14 -1.98
N GLY A 315 7.72 -17.40 -3.06
CA GLY A 315 8.08 -15.98 -3.19
C GLY A 315 7.44 -15.09 -2.11
N PHE A 316 6.18 -15.33 -1.74
CA PHE A 316 5.54 -14.63 -0.61
C PHE A 316 6.19 -15.00 0.72
N ALA A 317 6.47 -16.28 0.98
CA ALA A 317 7.10 -16.73 2.22
C ALA A 317 8.48 -16.08 2.43
N LEU A 318 9.33 -16.10 1.40
CA LEU A 318 10.65 -15.47 1.44
C LEU A 318 10.56 -13.96 1.66
N LYS A 319 9.58 -13.30 1.04
CA LYS A 319 9.39 -11.86 1.18
C LYS A 319 8.93 -11.45 2.56
N VAL A 320 8.06 -12.24 3.19
CA VAL A 320 7.63 -12.04 4.57
C VAL A 320 8.81 -12.22 5.53
N GLN A 321 9.65 -13.23 5.30
CA GLN A 321 10.87 -13.46 6.08
C GLN A 321 11.87 -12.30 5.94
N GLU A 322 12.08 -11.80 4.73
CA GLU A 322 12.95 -10.65 4.46
C GLU A 322 12.42 -9.38 5.14
N GLN A 323 11.11 -9.13 5.07
CA GLN A 323 10.48 -8.01 5.77
C GLN A 323 10.64 -8.11 7.29
N HIS A 324 10.57 -9.31 7.86
CA HIS A 324 10.81 -9.50 9.28
C HIS A 324 12.24 -9.08 9.65
N ARG A 325 13.23 -9.50 8.85
CA ARG A 325 14.64 -9.12 9.03
C ARG A 325 14.84 -7.60 8.91
N GLN A 326 14.22 -6.96 7.92
CA GLN A 326 14.31 -5.51 7.74
C GLN A 326 13.68 -4.73 8.90
N LYS A 327 12.56 -5.19 9.47
CA LYS A 327 11.97 -4.57 10.68
C LYS A 327 12.94 -4.52 11.85
N HIS A 328 13.81 -5.52 12.01
CA HIS A 328 14.85 -5.49 13.05
C HIS A 328 15.89 -4.40 12.79
N PHE A 329 16.29 -4.18 11.53
CA PHE A 329 17.19 -3.09 11.15
C PHE A 329 16.52 -1.71 11.30
N GLU A 330 15.26 -1.57 10.89
CA GLU A 330 14.49 -0.33 11.03
C GLU A 330 14.33 0.10 12.49
N LYS A 331 14.11 -0.85 13.41
CA LYS A 331 14.09 -0.59 14.85
C LYS A 331 15.41 0.01 15.35
N ARG A 332 16.55 -0.33 14.75
CA ARG A 332 17.88 0.23 15.07
C ARG A 332 18.14 1.58 14.39
N ARG A 333 17.46 1.89 13.29
CA ARG A 333 17.63 3.16 12.56
C ARG A 333 17.14 4.37 13.37
N ASN A 334 16.02 4.23 14.09
CA ASN A 334 15.47 5.29 14.94
C ASN A 334 16.42 5.75 16.07
N PRO A 335 16.99 4.87 16.91
CA PRO A 335 17.93 5.29 17.94
C PRO A 335 19.23 5.84 17.35
N ALA A 336 19.72 5.30 16.22
CA ALA A 336 20.89 5.86 15.53
C ALA A 336 20.65 7.30 15.05
N ALA A 337 19.50 7.56 14.43
CA ALA A 337 19.11 8.92 14.03
C ALA A 337 18.97 9.84 15.27
N GLY A 338 18.41 9.34 16.37
CA GLY A 338 18.33 10.06 17.65
C GLY A 338 19.69 10.45 18.20
N LEU A 339 20.66 9.53 18.17
CA LEU A 339 22.03 9.77 18.61
C LEU A 339 22.72 10.86 17.79
N ILE A 340 22.63 10.80 16.45
CA ILE A 340 23.22 11.81 15.56
C ILE A 340 22.62 13.20 15.84
N GLN A 341 21.30 13.28 15.99
CA GLN A 341 20.64 14.55 16.30
C GLN A 341 21.04 15.08 17.69
N ALA A 342 21.16 14.21 18.70
CA ALA A 342 21.61 14.60 20.02
C ALA A 342 23.07 15.08 20.03
N ALA A 343 23.95 14.37 19.32
CA ALA A 343 25.36 14.74 19.16
C ALA A 343 25.52 16.11 18.48
N TRP A 344 24.75 16.37 17.42
CA TRP A 344 24.76 17.68 16.77
C TRP A 344 24.20 18.79 17.68
N ARG A 345 23.12 18.53 18.43
CA ARG A 345 22.59 19.49 19.41
C ARG A 345 23.61 19.81 20.49
N PHE A 346 24.34 18.82 20.99
CA PHE A 346 25.44 19.02 21.94
C PHE A 346 26.57 19.87 21.33
N TYR A 347 27.00 19.53 20.11
CA TYR A 347 27.99 20.33 19.38
C TYR A 347 27.58 21.80 19.19
N ALA A 348 26.30 22.04 18.89
CA ALA A 348 25.73 23.38 18.71
C ALA A 348 25.56 24.18 20.01
N THR A 349 25.78 23.58 21.19
CA THR A 349 25.74 24.29 22.48
C THR A 349 27.08 24.91 22.89
N ASN A 350 28.12 24.80 22.07
CA ASN A 350 29.43 25.39 22.37
C ASN A 350 29.36 26.93 22.38
N LEU A 351 29.65 27.52 23.54
CA LEU A 351 29.56 28.97 23.78
C LEU A 351 30.53 29.79 22.91
N SER A 352 31.62 29.17 22.46
CA SER A 352 32.61 29.81 21.57
C SER A 352 32.11 30.01 20.12
N ARG A 353 31.02 29.33 19.73
CA ARG A 353 30.50 29.33 18.36
C ARG A 353 29.17 30.04 18.28
N THR A 354 29.22 31.36 18.20
CA THR A 354 28.04 32.24 18.12
C THR A 354 27.23 32.07 16.83
N ASP A 355 27.81 31.44 15.81
CA ASP A 355 27.22 31.26 14.47
C ASP A 355 26.16 30.14 14.45
N LEU A 356 26.21 29.20 15.40
CA LEU A 356 25.27 28.08 15.52
C LEU A 356 24.02 28.47 16.35
N HIS A 357 23.30 29.49 15.88
CA HIS A 357 22.13 30.04 16.58
C HIS A 357 20.87 29.16 16.50
N SER A 358 20.82 28.15 15.63
CA SER A 358 19.61 27.38 15.33
C SER A 358 19.07 26.56 16.52
N THR A 359 19.96 25.97 17.33
CA THR A 359 19.58 25.25 18.56
C THR A 359 19.10 26.22 19.64
N TRP A 360 19.82 27.32 19.86
CA TRP A 360 19.44 28.37 20.80
C TRP A 360 18.12 29.04 20.43
N GLN A 361 17.90 29.35 19.15
CA GLN A 361 16.65 29.92 18.65
C GLN A 361 15.44 29.00 18.85
N TYR A 362 15.64 27.68 18.73
CA TYR A 362 14.59 26.70 19.03
C TYR A 362 14.22 26.76 20.52
N TYR A 363 15.21 26.73 21.41
CA TYR A 363 15.00 26.83 22.86
C TYR A 363 14.43 28.19 23.25
N GLU A 364 14.94 29.31 22.78
CA GLU A 364 14.36 30.64 23.03
C GLU A 364 12.90 30.73 22.58
N ARG A 365 12.57 30.16 21.42
CA ARG A 365 11.18 30.09 20.94
C ARG A 365 10.29 29.15 21.76
N THR A 366 10.85 28.11 22.39
CA THR A 366 10.07 27.15 23.21
C THR A 366 10.04 27.48 24.70
N VAL A 367 11.08 28.15 25.21
CA VAL A 367 11.30 28.57 26.59
C VAL A 367 10.77 29.99 26.86
N THR A 368 10.24 30.69 25.84
CA THR A 368 9.38 31.88 26.02
C THR A 368 8.00 31.51 26.59
N VAL A 369 8.03 30.90 27.77
CA VAL A 369 6.99 30.91 28.80
C VAL A 369 7.47 31.95 29.83
N PRO A 370 6.61 32.86 30.32
CA PRO A 370 7.03 34.10 30.96
C PRO A 370 7.49 33.89 32.41
N MET A 371 8.60 33.18 32.63
CA MET A 371 9.13 32.94 33.98
C MET A 371 10.38 33.77 34.29
N TYR A 372 11.10 34.27 33.27
CA TYR A 372 12.32 35.08 33.47
C TYR A 372 12.09 36.59 33.47
N ARG A 373 10.84 37.08 33.51
CA ARG A 373 10.57 38.52 33.66
C ARG A 373 10.62 39.01 35.11
N TYR A 374 10.79 38.11 36.10
CA TYR A 374 10.78 38.48 37.53
C TYR A 374 12.15 38.45 38.22
N LEU A 375 13.23 38.03 37.54
CA LEU A 375 14.57 37.90 38.15
C LEU A 375 15.54 39.03 37.77
N LEU A 376 15.11 40.02 36.99
CA LEU A 376 15.84 41.26 36.76
C LEU A 376 15.08 42.42 37.42
N LEU A 377 15.03 42.40 38.75
CA LEU A 377 14.88 43.61 39.54
C LEU A 377 16.27 44.23 39.67
N PRO A 378 16.45 45.55 39.43
CA PRO A 378 17.71 46.20 39.70
C PRO A 378 17.96 46.18 41.21
N LEU A 379 19.12 45.64 41.63
CA LEU A 379 19.66 45.85 42.97
C LEU A 379 19.74 47.37 43.24
N PRO A 380 19.25 47.88 44.37
CA PRO A 380 19.49 49.27 44.73
C PRO A 380 20.99 49.44 45.01
N LEU A 381 21.62 50.38 44.30
CA LEU A 381 22.97 50.84 44.59
C LEU A 381 23.06 51.33 46.05
N PRO A 382 24.13 51.02 46.79
CA PRO A 382 24.33 51.58 48.12
C PRO A 382 24.58 53.09 47.99
N SER A 383 23.84 53.84 48.79
CA SER A 383 24.03 55.27 49.03
C SER A 383 25.40 55.52 49.66
N SER A 384 26.35 56.03 48.87
CA SER A 384 27.60 56.58 49.40
C SER A 384 27.41 58.04 49.75
N CYS A 385 27.44 58.32 51.05
CA CYS A 385 27.76 59.63 51.62
C CYS A 385 28.98 60.26 50.94
N CYS A 386 28.88 61.53 50.54
CA CYS A 386 30.00 62.46 50.64
C CYS A 386 29.48 63.78 51.19
N ALA A 387 30.08 64.16 52.32
CA ALA A 387 29.82 65.34 53.11
C ALA A 387 30.39 66.60 52.45
N GLN A 388 29.84 67.73 52.86
CA GLN A 388 30.39 69.07 52.70
C GLN A 388 31.79 69.19 53.33
N GLY A 389 32.61 70.04 52.72
CA GLY A 389 33.92 70.49 53.19
C GLY A 389 34.60 71.30 52.10
#